data_AF-A0A2G5T5N0-F1
#
_entry.id   AF-A0A2G5T5N0-F1
#
_cell.length_a   1.000
_cell.length_b   1.000
_cell.length_c   1.000
_cell.angle_alpha   90.00
_cell.angle_beta   90.00
_cell.angle_gamma   90.00
#
_symmetry.space_group_name_H-M   'P 1'
#
loop_
_entity.id
_entity.type
_entity.pdbx_description
1 polymer ?
#
loop_
_entity_poly.entity_id
_entity_poly.type
_entity_poly.pdbx_seq_one_letter_code
_entity_poly.pdbx_strand_id
1 'polypeptide(L)'
;MFVILHSLFRNFSCSVAGEPINASFPITFYQSAYVDYRFDPPRLRIFTLNKCLKNNQFLLADLYFDGNNSAPLRKNIYGKPMEKTCPSPYIPASPCVYSPSIFSIGLRTNEDLKKVTIHLGSRKVELNVQKIHKKTTEGLTVCVLPVHYFSQWQNIVLYIEAWRAQGATRFIIYFHSATKETWRTLEYYRDLGIVDIKSWPSFPGLPSDIADKYPRIDDSAYIFSYFLAINICILDIKTTIGTVADFDEVMVPTNGRLLDYATKEMKGTNVGALSFENHYVSLTPRIYTSNFSGVESPKFWIFRRPPKYVFNASVLAIAQVHVPDTFIDSSMRNEYADGGLLHFRFNVEAENHTTTEKPFRFFPDDHSTHIKNMHDTSQKIFNGAVPKFSSKYYDTLQKCIKKITPVQDKVCLSTGGVCKAEMDKVNDWVYDKSEPIFLVAT
;
A
#
# COMPACT_ATOMS: atom_id res chain seq x y z
N MET A 1 24.17 -53.47 6.33
CA MET A 1 25.23 -52.49 6.58
C MET A 1 24.56 -51.12 6.74
N PHE A 2 24.35 -50.73 8.02
CA PHE A 2 23.92 -49.42 8.59
C PHE A 2 22.79 -48.63 7.89
N VAL A 3 21.56 -48.43 8.38
CA VAL A 3 20.95 -48.22 9.73
C VAL A 3 21.47 -47.00 10.51
N ILE A 4 20.71 -45.90 10.37
CA ILE A 4 20.21 -44.91 11.36
C ILE A 4 21.08 -44.64 12.61
N LEU A 5 21.51 -43.38 12.79
CA LEU A 5 21.67 -42.77 14.12
C LEU A 5 21.44 -41.24 14.12
N HIS A 6 20.30 -40.85 14.71
CA HIS A 6 20.06 -39.71 15.60
C HIS A 6 20.83 -38.40 15.40
N SER A 7 20.15 -37.38 14.86
CA SER A 7 20.46 -35.97 15.13
C SER A 7 19.73 -35.51 16.40
N LEU A 8 20.34 -35.75 17.55
CA LEU A 8 20.08 -34.98 18.78
C LEU A 8 21.03 -33.77 18.79
N PHE A 9 20.52 -32.64 19.29
CA PHE A 9 21.20 -31.36 19.51
C PHE A 9 21.41 -30.46 18.27
N ARG A 10 20.40 -29.63 17.98
CA ARG A 10 20.66 -28.22 17.70
C ARG A 10 20.09 -27.37 18.82
N ASN A 11 21.03 -26.95 19.67
CA ASN A 11 20.97 -25.87 20.64
C ASN A 11 19.82 -24.89 20.39
N PHE A 12 18.90 -24.82 21.35
CA PHE A 12 18.27 -23.55 21.70
C PHE A 12 19.41 -22.60 22.06
N SER A 13 19.90 -21.82 21.10
CA SER A 13 20.67 -20.63 21.45
C SER A 13 19.69 -19.79 22.28
N CYS A 14 19.98 -19.65 23.56
CA CYS A 14 19.40 -18.63 24.42
C CYS A 14 19.81 -17.31 23.77
N SER A 15 19.01 -16.83 22.82
CA SER A 15 19.24 -15.55 22.18
C SER A 15 19.08 -14.53 23.29
N VAL A 16 20.19 -13.87 23.63
CA VAL A 16 20.18 -12.74 24.56
C VAL A 16 19.08 -11.80 24.07
N ALA A 17 18.07 -11.56 24.92
CA ALA A 17 17.01 -10.62 24.60
C ALA A 17 17.67 -9.29 24.21
N GLY A 18 17.28 -8.71 23.07
CA GLY A 18 17.83 -7.43 22.63
C GLY A 18 17.43 -6.31 23.60
N GLU A 19 17.85 -5.08 23.31
CA GLU A 19 17.46 -3.94 24.15
C GLU A 19 16.03 -3.49 23.83
N PRO A 20 15.23 -3.08 24.85
CA PRO A 20 13.94 -2.45 24.60
C PRO A 20 14.16 -1.12 23.85
N ILE A 21 13.25 -0.83 22.92
CA ILE A 21 13.18 0.48 22.29
C ILE A 21 12.82 1.52 23.36
N ASN A 22 13.53 2.64 23.37
CA ASN A 22 13.39 3.70 24.37
C ASN A 22 13.10 5.07 23.74
N ALA A 23 12.93 6.12 24.56
CA ALA A 23 12.58 7.47 24.14
C ALA A 23 13.53 8.10 23.11
N SER A 24 14.79 7.63 23.03
CA SER A 24 15.78 8.18 22.10
C SER A 24 15.65 7.63 20.68
N PHE A 25 14.87 6.57 20.49
CA PHE A 25 14.74 5.89 19.21
C PHE A 25 13.70 6.60 18.33
N PRO A 26 14.04 6.96 17.07
CA PRO A 26 13.14 7.70 16.20
C PRO A 26 12.06 6.76 15.62
N ILE A 27 10.87 6.82 16.19
CA ILE A 27 9.74 5.95 15.86
C ILE A 27 8.41 6.71 15.89
N THR A 28 7.57 6.45 14.89
CA THR A 28 6.15 6.82 14.89
C THR A 28 5.31 5.57 14.71
N PHE A 29 4.14 5.55 15.33
CA PHE A 29 3.20 4.43 15.32
C PHE A 29 2.00 4.77 14.46
N TYR A 30 1.44 3.79 13.75
CA TYR A 30 0.06 3.93 13.30
C TYR A 30 -0.88 3.81 14.51
N GLN A 31 -1.93 4.62 14.56
CA GLN A 31 -2.84 4.74 15.72
C GLN A 31 -3.50 3.42 16.19
N SER A 32 -3.59 2.43 15.29
CA SER A 32 -4.22 1.14 15.57
C SER A 32 -3.19 0.01 15.64
N ALA A 33 -3.32 -0.80 16.68
CA ALA A 33 -2.83 -2.16 16.73
C ALA A 33 -3.91 -3.12 16.20
N TYR A 34 -3.49 -4.28 15.68
CA TYR A 34 -4.39 -5.26 15.07
C TYR A 34 -4.24 -6.62 15.71
N VAL A 35 -5.34 -7.23 16.14
CA VAL A 35 -5.39 -8.64 16.51
C VAL A 35 -5.90 -9.44 15.31
N ASP A 36 -5.02 -10.23 14.72
CA ASP A 36 -5.26 -10.98 13.50
C ASP A 36 -5.66 -12.42 13.83
N TYR A 37 -6.97 -12.68 13.88
CA TYR A 37 -7.59 -13.98 14.11
C TYR A 37 -7.61 -14.87 12.88
N ARG A 38 -7.00 -14.43 11.76
CA ARG A 38 -6.74 -15.33 10.63
C ARG A 38 -5.58 -16.28 10.93
N PHE A 39 -4.69 -15.91 11.85
CA PHE A 39 -3.68 -16.80 12.43
C PHE A 39 -4.28 -17.67 13.54
N ASP A 40 -3.76 -18.88 13.67
CA ASP A 40 -4.04 -19.76 14.80
C ASP A 40 -2.71 -20.18 15.47
N PRO A 41 -2.42 -19.72 16.71
CA PRO A 41 -3.23 -18.81 17.52
C PRO A 41 -3.21 -17.35 16.99
N PRO A 42 -4.14 -16.47 17.45
CA PRO A 42 -4.23 -15.08 16.99
C PRO A 42 -2.94 -14.29 17.18
N ARG A 43 -2.70 -13.30 16.31
CA ARG A 43 -1.46 -12.50 16.35
C ARG A 43 -1.73 -11.02 16.53
N LEU A 44 -1.14 -10.42 17.56
CA LEU A 44 -1.06 -8.96 17.68
C LEU A 44 -0.03 -8.41 16.70
N ARG A 45 -0.39 -7.35 15.98
CA ARG A 45 0.42 -6.66 14.97
C ARG A 45 0.36 -5.16 15.22
N ILE A 46 1.53 -4.53 15.37
CA ILE A 46 1.69 -3.09 15.55
C ILE A 46 2.58 -2.60 14.41
N PHE A 47 2.16 -1.53 13.75
CA PHE A 47 2.85 -1.00 12.59
C PHE A 47 3.49 0.35 12.89
N THR A 48 4.72 0.54 12.41
CA THR A 48 5.52 1.71 12.73
C THR A 48 6.36 2.16 11.53
N LEU A 49 6.80 3.40 11.56
CA LEU A 49 7.92 3.91 10.76
C LEU A 49 9.05 4.28 11.72
N ASN A 50 10.23 3.73 11.49
CA ASN A 50 11.37 3.93 12.37
C ASN A 50 12.69 3.69 11.64
N LYS A 51 13.78 4.11 12.28
CA LYS A 51 15.12 3.65 11.88
C LYS A 51 15.21 2.12 11.93
N CYS A 52 16.06 1.53 11.10
CA CYS A 52 16.33 0.09 11.09
C CYS A 52 16.55 -0.48 12.50
N LEU A 53 15.82 -1.55 12.78
CA LEU A 53 15.92 -2.31 14.01
C LEU A 53 17.22 -3.12 14.04
N LYS A 54 17.88 -3.14 15.19
CA LYS A 54 18.93 -4.12 15.50
C LYS A 54 18.30 -5.47 15.85
N ASN A 55 19.09 -6.53 15.77
CA ASN A 55 18.62 -7.89 16.09
C ASN A 55 17.98 -7.95 17.48
N ASN A 56 16.82 -8.60 17.55
CA ASN A 56 16.05 -8.84 18.77
C ASN A 56 15.56 -7.59 19.53
N GLN A 57 15.55 -6.39 18.91
CA GLN A 57 14.90 -5.23 19.52
C GLN A 57 13.38 -5.43 19.63
N PHE A 58 12.80 -4.91 20.72
CA PHE A 58 11.39 -5.09 21.03
C PHE A 58 10.76 -3.83 21.65
N LEU A 59 9.44 -3.74 21.54
CA LEU A 59 8.63 -2.81 22.30
C LEU A 59 8.27 -3.45 23.64
N LEU A 60 8.45 -2.71 24.73
CA LEU A 60 7.88 -3.08 26.02
C LEU A 60 6.44 -2.55 26.07
N ALA A 61 5.46 -3.43 26.17
CA ALA A 61 4.06 -3.05 26.08
C ALA A 61 3.20 -3.71 27.16
N ASP A 62 2.25 -2.95 27.68
CA ASP A 62 1.18 -3.43 28.55
C ASP A 62 -0.05 -3.76 27.70
N LEU A 63 -0.49 -5.02 27.79
CA LEU A 63 -1.65 -5.55 27.09
C LEU A 63 -2.86 -5.60 28.01
N TYR A 64 -3.95 -4.94 27.62
CA TYR A 64 -5.19 -4.84 28.40
C TYR A 64 -6.26 -5.72 27.75
N PHE A 65 -6.70 -6.75 28.46
CA PHE A 65 -7.71 -7.71 27.97
C PHE A 65 -9.07 -7.49 28.64
N ASP A 66 -10.15 -7.85 27.96
CA ASP A 66 -11.49 -7.83 28.52
C ASP A 66 -11.69 -9.02 29.49
N GLY A 67 -12.00 -8.71 30.75
CA GLY A 67 -12.18 -9.66 31.85
C GLY A 67 -11.88 -9.02 33.21
N ASN A 68 -12.86 -9.02 34.13
CA ASN A 68 -12.88 -8.38 35.46
C ASN A 68 -11.51 -8.01 36.06
N ASN A 69 -11.19 -6.70 36.08
CA ASN A 69 -10.08 -6.09 36.84
C ASN A 69 -8.69 -6.75 36.69
N SER A 70 -8.45 -7.43 35.57
CA SER A 70 -7.15 -8.05 35.30
C SER A 70 -6.08 -6.96 35.15
N ALA A 71 -5.02 -7.02 35.95
CA ALA A 71 -3.85 -6.17 35.73
C ALA A 71 -3.32 -6.36 34.29
N PRO A 72 -2.82 -5.30 33.63
CA PRO A 72 -2.29 -5.43 32.28
C PRO A 72 -1.12 -6.41 32.26
N LEU A 73 -1.03 -7.18 31.19
CA LEU A 73 0.05 -8.14 31.00
C LEU A 73 1.20 -7.47 30.24
N ARG A 74 2.33 -7.27 30.92
CA ARG A 74 3.53 -6.74 30.28
C ARG A 74 4.19 -7.78 29.38
N LYS A 75 4.49 -7.39 28.14
CA LYS A 75 5.10 -8.25 27.11
C LYS A 75 6.20 -7.52 26.35
N ASN A 76 7.16 -8.32 25.86
CA ASN A 76 8.13 -7.92 24.86
C ASN A 76 7.56 -8.26 23.49
N ILE A 77 7.31 -7.25 22.66
CA ILE A 77 6.79 -7.42 21.30
C ILE A 77 7.95 -7.18 20.34
N TYR A 78 8.39 -8.23 19.64
CA TYR A 78 9.58 -8.15 18.78
C TYR A 78 9.27 -7.56 17.42
N GLY A 79 10.17 -6.72 16.94
CA GLY A 79 10.05 -6.02 15.67
C GLY A 79 10.87 -6.66 14.57
N LYS A 80 10.38 -6.50 13.34
CA LYS A 80 11.16 -6.76 12.12
C LYS A 80 10.83 -5.70 11.07
N PRO A 81 11.80 -5.34 10.20
CA PRO A 81 11.49 -4.51 9.06
C PRO A 81 10.50 -5.24 8.13
N MET A 82 9.61 -4.49 7.51
CA MET A 82 8.65 -5.02 6.54
C MET A 82 9.29 -5.21 5.18
N GLU A 83 10.31 -4.40 4.87
CA GLU A 83 11.27 -4.71 3.83
C GLU A 83 12.25 -5.77 4.37
N LYS A 84 12.60 -6.79 3.57
CA LYS A 84 13.51 -7.87 4.00
C LYS A 84 14.89 -7.36 4.43
N THR A 85 15.28 -6.20 3.93
CA THR A 85 16.56 -5.54 4.16
C THR A 85 16.32 -4.14 4.71
N CYS A 86 17.09 -3.76 5.74
CA CYS A 86 17.06 -2.40 6.29
C CYS A 86 18.49 -2.00 6.70
N PRO A 87 19.05 -0.90 6.17
CA PRO A 87 18.44 0.00 5.19
C PRO A 87 18.23 -0.67 3.83
N SER A 88 17.35 -0.09 3.01
CA SER A 88 17.06 -0.65 1.69
C SER A 88 18.28 -0.60 0.78
N PRO A 89 18.55 -1.67 0.00
CA PRO A 89 19.58 -1.65 -1.03
C PRO A 89 19.15 -0.87 -2.28
N TYR A 90 17.87 -0.47 -2.39
CA TYR A 90 17.36 0.29 -3.52
C TYR A 90 17.94 1.70 -3.51
N ILE A 91 18.80 2.04 -4.49
CA ILE A 91 19.60 3.28 -4.51
C ILE A 91 18.79 4.55 -4.19
N PRO A 92 17.59 4.79 -4.76
CA PRO A 92 16.78 5.96 -4.41
C PRO A 92 16.40 6.07 -2.94
N ALA A 93 16.38 4.94 -2.25
CA ALA A 93 15.80 4.81 -0.92
C ALA A 93 16.83 4.37 0.14
N SER A 94 18.05 4.00 -0.26
CA SER A 94 19.17 3.76 0.63
C SER A 94 19.55 4.95 1.55
N PRO A 95 19.34 6.23 1.19
CA PRO A 95 19.57 7.35 2.12
C PRO A 95 18.39 7.60 3.08
N CYS A 96 17.28 6.88 2.93
CA CYS A 96 16.11 7.05 3.78
C CYS A 96 16.33 6.43 5.17
N VAL A 97 16.12 7.23 6.21
CA VAL A 97 16.27 6.85 7.61
C VAL A 97 15.10 5.99 8.09
N TYR A 98 13.87 6.33 7.70
CA TYR A 98 12.67 5.67 8.20
C TYR A 98 12.20 4.57 7.26
N SER A 99 12.10 3.37 7.81
CA SER A 99 11.56 2.19 7.14
C SER A 99 10.39 1.62 7.94
N PRO A 100 9.39 1.05 7.26
CA PRO A 100 8.23 0.44 7.88
C PRO A 100 8.65 -0.81 8.61
N SER A 101 8.22 -0.94 9.86
CA SER A 101 8.44 -2.13 10.68
C SER A 101 7.11 -2.67 11.20
N ILE A 102 7.09 -3.97 11.45
CA ILE A 102 5.99 -4.65 12.13
C ILE A 102 6.51 -5.26 13.42
N PHE A 103 5.84 -4.94 14.51
CA PHE A 103 6.03 -5.58 15.81
C PHE A 103 4.90 -6.57 16.03
N SER A 104 5.24 -7.81 16.41
CA SER A 104 4.23 -8.84 16.58
C SER A 104 4.50 -9.82 17.70
N ILE A 105 3.43 -10.36 18.27
CA ILE A 105 3.44 -11.42 19.27
C ILE A 105 2.20 -12.31 19.09
N GLY A 106 2.33 -13.61 19.36
CA GLY A 106 1.19 -14.52 19.44
C GLY A 106 0.41 -14.28 20.73
N LEU A 107 -0.92 -14.28 20.62
CA LEU A 107 -1.86 -14.25 21.74
C LEU A 107 -2.41 -15.65 21.99
N ARG A 108 -3.13 -15.85 23.10
CA ARG A 108 -3.90 -17.09 23.31
C ARG A 108 -5.24 -17.00 22.57
N THR A 109 -5.81 -18.14 22.19
CA THR A 109 -7.03 -18.22 21.36
C THR A 109 -8.25 -17.49 21.95
N ASN A 110 -8.35 -17.43 23.28
CA ASN A 110 -9.50 -16.83 23.98
C ASN A 110 -9.18 -15.44 24.58
N GLU A 111 -8.03 -14.87 24.25
CA GLU A 111 -7.68 -13.52 24.71
C GLU A 111 -8.39 -12.46 23.85
N ASP A 112 -9.17 -11.60 24.50
CA ASP A 112 -9.80 -10.44 23.87
C ASP A 112 -9.06 -9.17 24.26
N LEU A 113 -8.14 -8.72 23.41
CA LEU A 113 -7.32 -7.55 23.64
C LEU A 113 -8.08 -6.27 23.27
N LYS A 114 -8.15 -5.33 24.19
CA LYS A 114 -8.86 -4.04 24.02
C LYS A 114 -7.93 -2.87 23.73
N LYS A 115 -6.77 -2.83 24.39
CA LYS A 115 -5.85 -1.69 24.35
C LYS A 115 -4.41 -2.15 24.49
N VAL A 116 -3.50 -1.43 23.85
CA VAL A 116 -2.05 -1.60 24.01
C VAL A 116 -1.46 -0.27 24.47
N THR A 117 -0.64 -0.32 25.52
CA THR A 117 0.18 0.83 25.94
C THR A 117 1.65 0.48 25.77
N ILE A 118 2.34 1.21 24.91
CA ILE A 118 3.76 1.04 24.61
C ILE A 118 4.58 1.97 25.49
N HIS A 119 5.63 1.45 26.11
CA HIS A 119 6.54 2.20 26.96
C HIS A 119 7.87 2.42 26.24
N LEU A 120 8.26 3.69 26.09
CA LEU A 120 9.54 4.11 25.54
C LEU A 120 10.34 4.86 26.61
N GLY A 121 10.64 4.21 27.74
CA GLY A 121 11.23 4.88 28.91
C GLY A 121 10.19 5.70 29.67
N SER A 122 10.39 7.02 29.77
CA SER A 122 9.43 7.92 30.43
C SER A 122 8.18 8.22 29.60
N ARG A 123 8.24 8.00 28.28
CA ARG A 123 7.17 8.30 27.34
C ARG A 123 6.30 7.09 27.04
N LYS A 124 5.04 7.35 26.67
CA LYS A 124 4.09 6.29 26.33
C LYS A 124 3.33 6.60 25.04
N VAL A 125 2.87 5.54 24.38
CA VAL A 125 1.91 5.61 23.27
C VAL A 125 0.78 4.64 23.55
N GLU A 126 -0.44 5.10 23.38
CA GLU A 126 -1.64 4.27 23.48
C GLU A 126 -2.17 3.95 22.09
N LEU A 127 -2.41 2.67 21.81
CA LEU A 127 -2.97 2.21 20.55
C LEU A 127 -4.34 1.60 20.76
N ASN A 128 -5.27 1.96 19.89
CA ASN A 128 -6.57 1.31 19.78
C ASN A 128 -6.39 -0.08 19.16
N VAL A 129 -7.23 -1.04 19.53
CA VAL A 129 -7.16 -2.40 18.98
C VAL A 129 -8.28 -2.64 17.97
N GLN A 130 -7.91 -3.14 16.79
CA GLN A 130 -8.83 -3.59 15.75
C GLN A 130 -8.71 -5.10 15.56
N LYS A 131 -9.84 -5.77 15.37
CA LYS A 131 -9.90 -7.22 15.19
C LYS A 131 -10.02 -7.57 13.71
N ILE A 132 -9.15 -8.45 13.23
CA ILE A 132 -9.12 -8.90 11.84
C ILE A 132 -9.51 -10.38 11.80
N HIS A 133 -10.57 -10.67 11.05
CA HIS A 133 -11.06 -12.03 10.82
C HIS A 133 -10.91 -12.43 9.35
N LYS A 134 -11.19 -13.70 9.06
CA LYS A 134 -11.30 -14.20 7.68
C LYS A 134 -12.38 -13.41 6.93
N LYS A 135 -12.10 -13.12 5.67
CA LYS A 135 -12.95 -12.30 4.80
C LYS A 135 -13.94 -13.19 4.07
N THR A 136 -15.23 -12.91 4.22
CA THR A 136 -16.32 -13.76 3.72
C THR A 136 -17.22 -13.06 2.71
N THR A 137 -17.16 -11.74 2.60
CA THR A 137 -17.95 -11.00 1.60
C THR A 137 -17.39 -11.29 0.21
N GLU A 138 -18.20 -11.84 -0.68
CA GLU A 138 -17.78 -12.03 -2.07
C GLU A 138 -17.47 -10.69 -2.74
N GLY A 139 -16.38 -10.62 -3.49
CA GLY A 139 -16.02 -9.45 -4.27
C GLY A 139 -14.51 -9.22 -4.36
N LEU A 140 -14.15 -8.08 -4.93
CA LEU A 140 -12.77 -7.62 -5.07
C LEU A 140 -12.63 -6.20 -4.49
N THR A 141 -11.70 -6.05 -3.54
CA THR A 141 -11.29 -4.75 -3.01
C THR A 141 -9.93 -4.38 -3.56
N VAL A 142 -9.81 -3.15 -4.07
CA VAL A 142 -8.57 -2.62 -4.64
C VAL A 142 -7.96 -1.60 -3.68
N CYS A 143 -6.74 -1.87 -3.22
CA CYS A 143 -5.94 -0.96 -2.39
C CYS A 143 -5.06 -0.07 -3.27
N VAL A 144 -5.19 1.24 -3.12
CA VAL A 144 -4.37 2.24 -3.83
C VAL A 144 -3.32 2.80 -2.89
N LEU A 145 -2.10 2.95 -3.39
CA LEU A 145 -1.00 3.57 -2.63
C LEU A 145 -1.34 5.01 -2.23
N PRO A 146 -0.68 5.56 -1.19
CA PRO A 146 -0.88 6.95 -0.78
C PRO A 146 -0.76 7.95 -1.93
N VAL A 147 -1.80 8.76 -2.07
CA VAL A 147 -1.94 9.77 -3.12
C VAL A 147 -1.28 11.06 -2.66
N HIS A 148 -0.15 11.41 -3.26
CA HIS A 148 0.57 12.65 -3.01
C HIS A 148 0.79 13.43 -4.30
N TYR A 149 0.49 14.73 -4.26
CA TYR A 149 0.63 15.65 -5.38
C TYR A 149 0.04 15.12 -6.70
N PHE A 150 -1.08 14.41 -6.62
CA PHE A 150 -1.69 13.77 -7.79
C PHE A 150 -2.60 14.74 -8.54
N SER A 151 -2.54 14.70 -9.87
CA SER A 151 -3.30 15.63 -10.73
C SER A 151 -4.00 14.97 -11.91
N GLN A 152 -3.75 13.68 -12.17
CA GLN A 152 -4.29 12.95 -13.30
C GLN A 152 -5.70 12.42 -13.01
N TRP A 153 -6.69 13.29 -12.88
CA TRP A 153 -8.08 12.88 -12.59
C TRP A 153 -8.65 11.92 -13.65
N GLN A 154 -8.23 12.03 -14.91
CA GLN A 154 -8.63 11.10 -15.98
C GLN A 154 -8.20 9.66 -15.70
N ASN A 155 -7.04 9.46 -15.06
CA ASN A 155 -6.57 8.13 -14.69
C ASN A 155 -7.52 7.49 -13.69
N ILE A 156 -8.02 8.25 -12.71
CA ILE A 156 -8.94 7.75 -11.69
C ILE A 156 -10.25 7.27 -12.33
N VAL A 157 -10.78 8.01 -13.31
CA VAL A 157 -12.00 7.61 -14.04
C VAL A 157 -11.77 6.29 -14.78
N LEU A 158 -10.73 6.18 -15.61
CA LEU A 158 -10.43 4.92 -16.30
C LEU A 158 -10.15 3.78 -15.32
N TYR A 159 -9.35 4.05 -14.30
CA TYR A 159 -8.96 3.08 -13.28
C TYR A 159 -10.18 2.48 -12.58
N ILE A 160 -11.08 3.33 -12.06
CA ILE A 160 -12.27 2.86 -11.34
C ILE A 160 -13.19 2.10 -12.30
N GLU A 161 -13.50 2.63 -13.48
CA GLU A 161 -14.41 1.93 -14.40
C GLU A 161 -13.82 0.60 -14.90
N ALA A 162 -12.52 0.54 -15.23
CA ALA A 162 -11.86 -0.69 -15.66
C ALA A 162 -11.84 -1.74 -14.55
N TRP A 163 -11.44 -1.39 -13.33
CA TRP A 163 -11.47 -2.33 -12.20
C TRP A 163 -12.87 -2.80 -11.86
N ARG A 164 -13.88 -1.93 -11.95
CA ARG A 164 -15.29 -2.31 -11.74
C ARG A 164 -15.77 -3.30 -12.78
N ALA A 165 -15.40 -3.11 -14.05
CA ALA A 165 -15.69 -4.08 -15.11
C ALA A 165 -15.02 -5.45 -14.84
N GLN A 166 -13.89 -5.45 -14.14
CA GLN A 166 -13.20 -6.66 -13.68
C GLN A 166 -13.76 -7.27 -12.38
N GLY A 167 -14.81 -6.67 -11.79
CA GLY A 167 -15.49 -7.17 -10.59
C GLY A 167 -15.10 -6.49 -9.28
N ALA A 168 -14.33 -5.40 -9.32
CA ALA A 168 -14.06 -4.59 -8.13
C ALA A 168 -15.34 -3.92 -7.62
N THR A 169 -15.60 -4.05 -6.33
CA THR A 169 -16.78 -3.48 -5.66
C THR A 169 -16.42 -2.38 -4.66
N ARG A 170 -15.15 -2.28 -4.28
CA ARG A 170 -14.65 -1.32 -3.29
C ARG A 170 -13.22 -0.92 -3.60
N PHE A 171 -12.93 0.36 -3.41
CA PHE A 171 -11.57 0.90 -3.51
C PHE A 171 -11.21 1.53 -2.17
N ILE A 172 -9.99 1.30 -1.70
CA ILE A 172 -9.45 1.96 -0.50
C ILE A 172 -8.30 2.82 -0.96
N ILE A 173 -8.45 4.14 -0.80
CA ILE A 173 -7.50 5.14 -1.31
C ILE A 173 -6.98 5.95 -0.14
N TYR A 174 -5.68 5.86 0.14
CA TYR A 174 -5.03 6.70 1.14
C TYR A 174 -4.74 8.07 0.53
N PHE A 175 -5.32 9.12 1.09
CA PHE A 175 -5.24 10.47 0.55
C PHE A 175 -4.33 11.35 1.40
N HIS A 176 -3.31 11.95 0.76
CA HIS A 176 -2.49 12.99 1.37
C HIS A 176 -2.67 14.33 0.65
N SER A 177 -2.47 14.38 -0.68
CA SER A 177 -2.66 15.61 -1.45
C SER A 177 -2.95 15.40 -2.92
N ALA A 178 -3.79 16.28 -3.47
CA ALA A 178 -4.12 16.30 -4.90
C ALA A 178 -4.61 17.68 -5.38
N THR A 179 -4.78 17.85 -6.69
CA THR A 179 -5.46 19.05 -7.23
C THR A 179 -6.96 19.04 -6.88
N LYS A 180 -7.62 20.19 -7.02
CA LYS A 180 -9.07 20.31 -6.76
C LYS A 180 -9.89 19.41 -7.69
N GLU A 181 -9.47 19.24 -8.94
CA GLU A 181 -10.12 18.38 -9.92
C GLU A 181 -10.02 16.91 -9.50
N THR A 182 -8.82 16.46 -9.13
CA THR A 182 -8.61 15.10 -8.62
C THR A 182 -9.39 14.85 -7.34
N TRP A 183 -9.39 15.79 -6.39
CA TRP A 183 -10.17 15.68 -5.16
C TRP A 183 -11.66 15.54 -5.47
N ARG A 184 -12.21 16.39 -6.34
CA ARG A 184 -13.62 16.32 -6.76
C ARG A 184 -13.99 14.99 -7.42
N THR A 185 -13.10 14.42 -8.22
CA THR A 185 -13.28 13.07 -8.78
C THR A 185 -13.33 12.00 -7.70
N LEU A 186 -12.43 12.04 -6.71
CA LEU A 186 -12.43 11.10 -5.59
C LEU A 186 -13.71 11.24 -4.74
N GLU A 187 -14.14 12.47 -4.44
CA GLU A 187 -15.37 12.73 -3.69
C GLU A 187 -16.60 12.18 -4.42
N TYR A 188 -16.70 12.37 -5.74
CA TYR A 188 -17.79 11.81 -6.52
C TYR A 188 -17.91 10.29 -6.35
N TYR A 189 -16.80 9.55 -6.47
CA TYR A 189 -16.82 8.09 -6.30
C TYR A 189 -17.01 7.65 -4.84
N ARG A 190 -16.58 8.47 -3.87
CA ARG A 190 -16.89 8.27 -2.44
C ARG A 190 -18.38 8.39 -2.19
N ASP A 191 -19.02 9.41 -2.73
CA ASP A 191 -20.44 9.69 -2.51
C ASP A 191 -21.34 8.64 -3.20
N LEU A 192 -20.81 7.94 -4.22
CA LEU A 192 -21.42 6.74 -4.80
C LEU A 192 -21.23 5.46 -3.96
N GLY A 193 -20.45 5.50 -2.87
CA GLY A 193 -20.11 4.34 -2.04
C GLY A 193 -19.09 3.38 -2.68
N ILE A 194 -18.39 3.80 -3.72
CA ILE A 194 -17.42 2.98 -4.46
C ILE A 194 -16.01 3.11 -3.84
N VAL A 195 -15.66 4.33 -3.42
CA VAL A 195 -14.33 4.67 -2.88
C VAL A 195 -14.41 4.99 -1.40
N ASP A 196 -13.62 4.29 -0.60
CA ASP A 196 -13.28 4.68 0.76
C ASP A 196 -11.99 5.52 0.75
N ILE A 197 -12.14 6.82 0.91
CA ILE A 197 -11.00 7.72 1.10
C ILE A 197 -10.53 7.61 2.54
N LYS A 198 -9.33 7.07 2.74
CA LYS A 198 -8.65 6.97 4.03
C LYS A 198 -7.70 8.13 4.18
N SER A 199 -7.65 8.68 5.38
CA SER A 199 -6.71 9.72 5.74
C SER A 199 -5.26 9.19 5.68
N TRP A 200 -4.34 10.03 5.20
CA TRP A 200 -2.90 9.82 5.20
C TRP A 200 -2.20 11.17 5.34
N PRO A 201 -2.27 11.81 6.52
CA PRO A 201 -1.74 13.15 6.73
C PRO A 201 -0.21 13.11 6.80
N SER A 202 0.41 14.29 6.80
CA SER A 202 1.85 14.43 7.07
C SER A 202 2.20 13.82 8.44
N PHE A 203 3.40 13.24 8.54
CA PHE A 203 3.84 12.62 9.78
C PHE A 203 4.10 13.66 10.87
N PRO A 204 3.86 13.33 12.16
CA PRO A 204 4.18 14.23 13.26
C PRO A 204 5.70 14.48 13.34
N GLY A 205 6.06 15.62 13.94
CA GLY A 205 7.43 15.87 14.35
C GLY A 205 7.88 14.87 15.42
N LEU A 206 9.15 14.50 15.39
CA LEU A 206 9.74 13.74 16.49
C LEU A 206 9.73 14.58 17.79
N PRO A 207 9.75 13.93 18.97
CA PRO A 207 9.92 14.63 20.23
C PRO A 207 11.15 15.54 20.26
N SER A 208 11.04 16.69 20.92
CA SER A 208 12.01 17.80 20.84
C SER A 208 13.43 17.45 21.26
N ASP A 209 13.63 16.51 22.19
CA ASP A 209 14.92 16.02 22.67
C ASP A 209 15.69 15.14 21.66
N ILE A 210 15.00 14.67 20.61
CA ILE A 210 15.60 13.89 19.52
C ILE A 210 15.39 14.50 18.13
N ALA A 211 14.51 15.49 17.98
CA ALA A 211 14.13 16.06 16.68
C ALA A 211 15.35 16.54 15.87
N ASP A 212 16.32 17.19 16.51
CA ASP A 212 17.52 17.73 15.83
C ASP A 212 18.52 16.65 15.38
N LYS A 213 18.34 15.39 15.82
CA LYS A 213 19.26 14.28 15.52
C LYS A 213 18.86 13.48 14.28
N TYR A 214 17.66 13.70 13.75
CA TYR A 214 17.09 12.91 12.66
C TYR A 214 16.34 13.81 11.67
N PRO A 215 16.27 13.43 10.38
CA PRO A 215 15.45 14.16 9.43
C PRO A 215 13.97 14.10 9.82
N ARG A 216 13.17 15.06 9.36
CA ARG A 216 11.70 14.96 9.48
C ARG A 216 11.23 13.69 8.77
N ILE A 217 10.20 13.07 9.32
CA ILE A 217 9.70 11.78 8.81
C ILE A 217 9.20 11.95 7.36
N ASP A 218 8.46 13.01 7.03
CA ASP A 218 7.99 13.28 5.66
C ASP A 218 9.12 13.45 4.63
N ASP A 219 10.29 13.94 5.07
CA ASP A 219 11.46 14.11 4.19
C ASP A 219 12.19 12.79 3.94
N SER A 220 11.81 11.73 4.65
CA SER A 220 12.58 10.47 4.65
C SER A 220 11.72 9.20 4.64
N ALA A 221 10.40 9.28 4.50
CA ALA A 221 9.50 8.11 4.56
C ALA A 221 8.79 7.79 3.25
N TYR A 222 8.69 8.69 2.27
CA TYR A 222 7.74 8.55 1.15
C TYR A 222 7.93 7.27 0.30
N ILE A 223 9.17 6.91 -0.05
CA ILE A 223 9.44 5.69 -0.84
C ILE A 223 9.16 4.41 -0.01
N PHE A 224 8.87 4.47 1.28
CA PHE A 224 8.60 3.26 2.06
C PHE A 224 7.30 3.30 2.85
N SER A 225 6.72 4.47 3.04
CA SER A 225 5.44 4.64 3.71
C SER A 225 4.31 3.93 2.95
N TYR A 226 4.46 3.68 1.64
CA TYR A 226 3.50 2.86 0.91
C TYR A 226 3.47 1.40 1.38
N PHE A 227 4.57 0.78 1.83
CA PHE A 227 4.51 -0.59 2.38
C PHE A 227 3.71 -0.62 3.68
N LEU A 228 3.81 0.43 4.49
CA LEU A 228 2.95 0.60 5.66
C LEU A 228 1.48 0.71 5.21
N ALA A 229 1.16 1.62 4.29
CA ALA A 229 -0.20 1.83 3.79
C ALA A 229 -0.81 0.56 3.20
N ILE A 230 -0.06 -0.17 2.37
CA ILE A 230 -0.46 -1.45 1.76
C ILE A 230 -0.87 -2.45 2.83
N ASN A 231 -0.04 -2.64 3.85
CA ASN A 231 -0.30 -3.67 4.84
C ASN A 231 -1.39 -3.28 5.84
N ILE A 232 -1.61 -1.98 6.07
CA ILE A 232 -2.82 -1.50 6.75
C ILE A 232 -4.04 -1.77 5.86
N CYS A 233 -3.94 -1.50 4.56
CA CYS A 233 -5.03 -1.69 3.61
C CYS A 233 -5.51 -3.14 3.52
N ILE A 234 -4.61 -4.11 3.39
CA ILE A 234 -5.00 -5.53 3.27
C ILE A 234 -5.76 -6.03 4.49
N LEU A 235 -5.56 -5.40 5.66
CA LEU A 235 -6.32 -5.71 6.87
C LEU A 235 -7.75 -5.12 6.81
N ASP A 236 -7.94 -3.95 6.21
CA ASP A 236 -9.24 -3.29 6.03
C ASP A 236 -10.05 -3.82 4.82
N ILE A 237 -9.47 -4.69 3.99
CA ILE A 237 -10.22 -5.42 2.97
C ILE A 237 -11.35 -6.21 3.64
N LYS A 238 -12.56 -6.13 3.08
CA LYS A 238 -13.74 -6.88 3.54
C LYS A 238 -14.10 -8.03 2.61
N THR A 239 -13.67 -7.93 1.35
CA THR A 239 -13.98 -8.92 0.31
C THR A 239 -13.05 -10.13 0.35
N THR A 240 -13.47 -11.23 -0.27
CA THR A 240 -12.69 -12.47 -0.39
C THR A 240 -11.42 -12.29 -1.20
N ILE A 241 -11.46 -11.48 -2.26
CA ILE A 241 -10.30 -11.16 -3.10
C ILE A 241 -9.85 -9.72 -2.84
N GLY A 242 -8.54 -9.53 -2.82
CA GLY A 242 -7.87 -8.25 -2.65
C GLY A 242 -6.77 -8.03 -3.67
N THR A 243 -6.37 -6.77 -3.85
CA THR A 243 -5.18 -6.42 -4.63
C THR A 243 -4.62 -5.07 -4.20
N VAL A 244 -3.37 -4.80 -4.60
CA VAL A 244 -2.70 -3.51 -4.50
C VAL A 244 -2.36 -3.05 -5.93
N ALA A 245 -2.78 -1.87 -6.32
CA ALA A 245 -2.55 -1.33 -7.66
C ALA A 245 -2.35 0.19 -7.64
N ASP A 246 -1.56 0.69 -8.58
CA ASP A 246 -1.38 2.12 -8.81
C ASP A 246 -2.50 2.67 -9.71
N PHE A 247 -2.77 3.99 -9.69
CA PHE A 247 -3.88 4.57 -10.47
C PHE A 247 -3.75 4.41 -11.99
N ASP A 248 -2.57 4.02 -12.48
CA ASP A 248 -2.27 3.75 -13.87
C ASP A 248 -2.16 2.24 -14.17
N GLU A 249 -2.76 1.39 -13.34
CA GLU A 249 -2.67 -0.07 -13.45
C GLU A 249 -4.03 -0.77 -13.36
N VAL A 250 -4.30 -1.74 -14.23
CA VAL A 250 -5.43 -2.68 -14.10
C VAL A 250 -5.01 -4.10 -14.48
N MET A 251 -5.41 -5.10 -13.70
CA MET A 251 -5.19 -6.50 -14.04
C MET A 251 -6.39 -7.07 -14.78
N VAL A 252 -6.12 -7.79 -15.87
CA VAL A 252 -7.16 -8.37 -16.71
C VAL A 252 -6.78 -9.81 -17.07
N PRO A 253 -7.68 -10.79 -16.93
CA PRO A 253 -7.44 -12.14 -17.44
C PRO A 253 -7.51 -12.14 -18.97
N THR A 254 -6.98 -13.18 -19.60
CA THR A 254 -7.14 -13.37 -21.05
C THR A 254 -8.61 -13.53 -21.44
N ASN A 255 -9.42 -14.14 -20.57
CA ASN A 255 -10.84 -14.38 -20.81
C ASN A 255 -11.69 -14.08 -19.56
N GLY A 256 -12.83 -13.41 -19.75
CA GLY A 256 -13.81 -13.15 -18.70
C GLY A 256 -13.42 -12.00 -17.74
N ARG A 257 -14.05 -11.97 -16.56
CA ARG A 257 -13.76 -10.98 -15.51
C ARG A 257 -12.71 -11.51 -14.55
N LEU A 258 -11.86 -10.62 -14.05
CA LEU A 258 -10.82 -10.96 -13.07
C LEU A 258 -11.35 -11.63 -11.80
N LEU A 259 -12.45 -11.13 -11.23
CA LEU A 259 -13.02 -11.71 -9.99
C LEU A 259 -13.42 -13.17 -10.19
N ASP A 260 -14.07 -13.50 -11.31
CA ASP A 260 -14.52 -14.85 -11.63
C ASP A 260 -13.31 -15.77 -11.83
N TYR A 261 -12.33 -15.31 -12.60
CA TYR A 261 -11.07 -16.02 -12.84
C TYR A 261 -10.31 -16.28 -11.53
N ALA A 262 -10.04 -15.25 -10.73
CA ALA A 262 -9.30 -15.38 -9.48
C ALA A 262 -10.02 -16.30 -8.47
N THR A 263 -11.36 -16.20 -8.38
CA THR A 263 -12.15 -17.06 -7.51
C THR A 263 -12.04 -18.53 -7.93
N LYS A 264 -12.11 -18.81 -9.23
CA LYS A 264 -11.97 -20.17 -9.76
C LYS A 264 -10.59 -20.76 -9.44
N GLU A 265 -9.52 -20.03 -9.68
CA GLU A 265 -8.15 -20.55 -9.51
C GLU A 265 -7.76 -20.74 -8.02
N MET A 266 -8.29 -19.90 -7.11
CA MET A 266 -7.93 -19.95 -5.68
C MET A 266 -8.85 -20.82 -4.82
N LYS A 267 -10.12 -21.01 -5.22
CA LYS A 267 -11.10 -21.71 -4.37
C LYS A 267 -10.80 -23.19 -4.26
N GLY A 268 -10.56 -23.66 -3.04
CA GLY A 268 -10.28 -25.08 -2.77
C GLY A 268 -8.89 -25.54 -3.20
N THR A 269 -8.01 -24.60 -3.58
CA THR A 269 -6.61 -24.87 -3.93
C THR A 269 -5.69 -24.27 -2.86
N ASN A 270 -4.39 -24.50 -3.00
CA ASN A 270 -3.35 -23.81 -2.23
C ASN A 270 -2.76 -22.62 -2.99
N VAL A 271 -3.46 -22.08 -3.99
CA VAL A 271 -3.08 -20.83 -4.66
C VAL A 271 -3.64 -19.66 -3.85
N GLY A 272 -2.75 -18.93 -3.18
CA GLY A 272 -3.10 -17.77 -2.35
C GLY A 272 -3.05 -16.45 -3.11
N ALA A 273 -2.36 -16.40 -4.25
CA ALA A 273 -2.22 -15.21 -5.08
C ALA A 273 -1.94 -15.57 -6.55
N LEU A 274 -2.31 -14.66 -7.44
CA LEU A 274 -2.09 -14.75 -8.89
C LEU A 274 -1.38 -13.48 -9.36
N SER A 275 -0.21 -13.64 -9.98
CA SER A 275 0.63 -12.56 -10.49
C SER A 275 0.43 -12.35 -11.99
N PHE A 276 0.23 -11.11 -12.41
CA PHE A 276 -0.02 -10.70 -13.79
C PHE A 276 1.22 -10.00 -14.35
N GLU A 277 1.70 -10.45 -15.52
CA GLU A 277 2.85 -9.83 -16.19
C GLU A 277 2.54 -8.36 -16.55
N ASN A 278 3.49 -7.47 -16.28
CA ASN A 278 3.33 -6.04 -16.56
C ASN A 278 3.51 -5.73 -18.05
N HIS A 279 2.53 -5.06 -18.61
CA HIS A 279 2.54 -4.54 -19.96
C HIS A 279 2.24 -3.05 -19.96
N TYR A 280 3.23 -2.23 -20.33
CA TYR A 280 2.98 -0.84 -20.62
C TYR A 280 2.06 -0.69 -21.84
N VAL A 281 1.09 0.20 -21.71
CA VAL A 281 0.03 0.42 -22.70
C VAL A 281 0.06 1.85 -23.20
N SER A 282 0.16 2.01 -24.51
CA SER A 282 -0.04 3.28 -25.20
C SER A 282 -1.46 3.39 -25.73
N LEU A 283 -2.09 4.55 -25.53
CA LEU A 283 -3.48 4.81 -25.92
C LEU A 283 -3.55 5.95 -26.93
N THR A 284 -4.23 5.71 -28.06
CA THR A 284 -4.41 6.73 -29.12
C THR A 284 -5.90 6.86 -29.45
N PRO A 285 -6.55 8.00 -29.12
CA PRO A 285 -6.02 9.15 -28.40
C PRO A 285 -5.72 8.85 -26.92
N ARG A 286 -4.84 9.64 -26.30
CA ARG A 286 -4.52 9.53 -24.86
C ARG A 286 -5.74 9.88 -24.01
N ILE A 287 -5.85 9.26 -22.83
CA ILE A 287 -6.94 9.54 -21.88
C ILE A 287 -6.95 10.99 -21.38
N TYR A 288 -5.83 11.69 -21.43
CA TYR A 288 -5.72 13.12 -21.07
C TYR A 288 -6.42 14.08 -22.04
N THR A 289 -6.90 13.57 -23.19
CA THR A 289 -7.86 14.28 -24.05
C THR A 289 -9.29 14.24 -23.50
N SER A 290 -9.52 13.46 -22.44
CA SER A 290 -10.82 13.13 -21.88
C SER A 290 -11.78 12.45 -22.87
N ASN A 291 -11.25 11.92 -23.98
CA ASN A 291 -11.99 11.14 -24.99
C ASN A 291 -12.11 9.66 -24.61
N PHE A 292 -11.10 9.11 -23.94
CA PHE A 292 -11.03 7.70 -23.56
C PHE A 292 -11.10 6.66 -24.69
N SER A 293 -11.47 6.99 -25.94
CA SER A 293 -11.57 6.00 -27.05
C SER A 293 -10.29 5.21 -27.34
N GLY A 294 -9.12 5.73 -26.97
CA GLY A 294 -7.86 4.98 -27.12
C GLY A 294 -7.82 3.64 -26.36
N VAL A 295 -8.71 3.43 -25.39
CA VAL A 295 -8.84 2.15 -24.66
C VAL A 295 -9.42 1.01 -25.50
N GLU A 296 -10.04 1.29 -26.65
CA GLU A 296 -10.58 0.28 -27.58
C GLU A 296 -9.48 -0.51 -28.29
N SER A 297 -8.31 0.10 -28.50
CA SER A 297 -7.22 -0.48 -29.28
C SER A 297 -5.87 -0.17 -28.65
N PRO A 298 -5.61 -0.69 -27.43
CA PRO A 298 -4.35 -0.48 -26.73
C PRO A 298 -3.18 -1.09 -27.50
N LYS A 299 -2.05 -0.38 -27.54
CA LYS A 299 -0.78 -0.92 -28.05
C LYS A 299 0.16 -1.23 -26.90
N PHE A 300 0.84 -2.37 -26.96
CA PHE A 300 1.62 -2.89 -25.85
C PHE A 300 3.11 -2.79 -26.12
N TRP A 301 3.89 -2.34 -25.14
CA TRP A 301 5.33 -2.27 -25.30
C TRP A 301 6.00 -3.63 -25.18
N ILE A 302 7.08 -3.83 -25.94
CA ILE A 302 7.97 -4.97 -25.79
C ILE A 302 8.98 -4.67 -24.67
N PHE A 303 8.48 -4.49 -23.45
CA PHE A 303 9.29 -4.22 -22.27
C PHE A 303 8.62 -4.84 -21.04
N ARG A 304 9.39 -5.54 -20.20
CA ARG A 304 8.87 -6.18 -18.98
C ARG A 304 9.22 -5.34 -17.75
N ARG A 305 8.21 -5.04 -16.94
CA ARG A 305 8.35 -4.48 -15.58
C ARG A 305 7.92 -5.51 -14.54
N PRO A 306 8.19 -5.26 -13.24
CA PRO A 306 7.71 -6.13 -12.18
C PRO A 306 6.18 -6.31 -12.24
N PRO A 307 5.67 -7.52 -11.95
CA PRO A 307 4.24 -7.81 -11.99
C PRO A 307 3.46 -7.11 -10.86
N LYS A 308 2.14 -7.24 -10.91
CA LYS A 308 1.22 -7.01 -9.79
C LYS A 308 0.39 -8.27 -9.58
N TYR A 309 -0.35 -8.34 -8.48
CA TYR A 309 -1.04 -9.56 -8.11
C TYR A 309 -2.40 -9.31 -7.47
N VAL A 310 -3.33 -10.24 -7.68
CA VAL A 310 -4.53 -10.40 -6.85
C VAL A 310 -4.30 -11.53 -5.85
N PHE A 311 -4.98 -11.48 -4.71
CA PHE A 311 -4.78 -12.45 -3.63
C PHE A 311 -6.07 -12.75 -2.90
N ASN A 312 -6.12 -13.94 -2.29
CA ASN A 312 -7.14 -14.28 -1.31
C ASN A 312 -6.85 -13.51 -0.01
N ALA A 313 -7.76 -12.59 0.34
CA ALA A 313 -7.59 -11.66 1.46
C ALA A 313 -7.60 -12.35 2.84
N SER A 314 -8.04 -13.61 2.90
CA SER A 314 -8.02 -14.40 4.14
C SER A 314 -6.68 -15.09 4.40
N VAL A 315 -5.79 -15.20 3.41
CA VAL A 315 -4.56 -16.00 3.53
C VAL A 315 -3.28 -15.17 3.37
N LEU A 316 -3.34 -13.97 2.79
CA LEU A 316 -2.16 -13.09 2.70
C LEU A 316 -1.86 -12.42 4.06
N ALA A 317 -0.64 -12.59 4.56
CA ALA A 317 -0.17 -12.02 5.81
C ALA A 317 0.53 -10.68 5.61
N ILE A 318 1.45 -10.61 4.65
CA ILE A 318 2.26 -9.43 4.30
C ILE A 318 2.22 -9.23 2.79
N ALA A 319 1.93 -8.00 2.38
CA ALA A 319 1.91 -7.56 1.00
C ALA A 319 3.12 -6.66 0.70
N GLN A 320 3.66 -6.77 -0.52
CA GLN A 320 4.65 -5.85 -1.08
C GLN A 320 4.09 -5.29 -2.38
N VAL A 321 4.72 -4.26 -2.96
CA VAL A 321 4.18 -3.60 -4.16
C VAL A 321 4.05 -4.57 -5.33
N HIS A 322 5.03 -5.44 -5.56
CA HIS A 322 5.12 -6.28 -6.77
C HIS A 322 5.00 -7.78 -6.51
N VAL A 323 4.98 -8.21 -5.24
CA VAL A 323 4.92 -9.63 -4.89
C VAL A 323 4.08 -9.88 -3.63
N PRO A 324 3.31 -10.98 -3.56
CA PRO A 324 2.73 -11.46 -2.33
C PRO A 324 3.85 -12.06 -1.46
N ASP A 325 4.22 -11.39 -0.37
CA ASP A 325 5.47 -11.71 0.33
C ASP A 325 5.35 -12.88 1.29
N THR A 326 4.34 -12.88 2.15
CA THR A 326 4.15 -13.98 3.10
C THR A 326 2.68 -14.30 3.26
N PHE A 327 2.37 -15.60 3.26
CA PHE A 327 1.05 -16.13 3.58
C PHE A 327 0.96 -16.54 5.04
N ILE A 328 -0.26 -16.59 5.57
CA ILE A 328 -0.56 -17.06 6.92
C ILE A 328 -0.23 -18.55 7.06
N ASP A 329 -0.63 -19.33 6.06
CA ASP A 329 -0.30 -20.75 5.91
C ASP A 329 0.86 -20.88 4.92
N SER A 330 1.94 -21.54 5.33
CA SER A 330 3.15 -21.74 4.51
C SER A 330 2.95 -22.67 3.32
N SER A 331 1.85 -23.42 3.25
CA SER A 331 1.51 -24.28 2.10
C SER A 331 0.93 -23.50 0.92
N MET A 332 0.50 -22.24 1.15
CA MET A 332 -0.01 -21.35 0.11
C MET A 332 1.09 -20.90 -0.82
N ARG A 333 0.79 -20.85 -2.12
CA ARG A 333 1.71 -20.40 -3.16
C ARG A 333 1.15 -19.28 -4.01
N ASN A 334 2.04 -18.58 -4.67
CA ASN A 334 1.74 -17.63 -5.74
C ASN A 334 1.94 -18.33 -7.09
N GLU A 335 1.06 -18.06 -8.05
CA GLU A 335 1.17 -18.52 -9.42
C GLU A 335 1.13 -17.35 -10.41
N TYR A 336 1.61 -17.56 -11.63
CA TYR A 336 1.39 -16.60 -12.71
C TYR A 336 0.02 -16.83 -13.33
N ALA A 337 -0.71 -15.73 -13.53
CA ALA A 337 -2.04 -15.71 -14.12
C ALA A 337 -1.99 -15.85 -15.64
N ASP A 338 -3.07 -16.40 -16.21
CA ASP A 338 -3.40 -16.25 -17.62
C ASP A 338 -4.06 -14.88 -17.85
N GLY A 339 -3.22 -13.86 -18.06
CA GLY A 339 -3.65 -12.47 -18.20
C GLY A 339 -2.50 -11.49 -18.22
N GLY A 340 -2.84 -10.20 -18.16
CA GLY A 340 -1.87 -9.11 -18.14
C GLY A 340 -2.25 -8.01 -17.15
N LEU A 341 -1.23 -7.32 -16.65
CA LEU A 341 -1.34 -6.04 -15.97
C LEU A 341 -1.16 -4.93 -17.02
N LEU A 342 -2.23 -4.18 -17.29
CA LEU A 342 -2.21 -3.04 -18.20
C LEU A 342 -1.74 -1.80 -17.44
N HIS A 343 -0.58 -1.29 -17.80
CA HIS A 343 0.07 -0.15 -17.14
C HIS A 343 0.08 1.06 -18.09
N PHE A 344 -0.82 2.02 -17.86
CA PHE A 344 -1.11 3.16 -18.75
C PHE A 344 -0.56 4.49 -18.19
N ARG A 345 0.74 4.48 -17.86
CA ARG A 345 1.42 5.61 -17.22
C ARG A 345 1.46 6.87 -18.09
N PHE A 346 1.36 8.04 -17.45
CA PHE A 346 1.30 9.36 -18.08
C PHE A 346 2.33 9.61 -19.20
N ASN A 347 3.59 9.21 -18.98
CA ASN A 347 4.69 9.53 -19.88
C ASN A 347 5.04 8.41 -20.85
N VAL A 348 4.22 7.35 -20.93
CA VAL A 348 4.46 6.20 -21.82
C VAL A 348 4.75 6.69 -23.23
N GLU A 349 3.85 7.42 -23.87
CA GLU A 349 4.03 7.75 -25.29
C GLU A 349 5.11 8.82 -25.56
N ALA A 350 5.81 9.33 -24.54
CA ALA A 350 7.00 10.15 -24.72
C ALA A 350 8.27 9.31 -24.96
N GLU A 351 8.21 8.01 -24.71
CA GLU A 351 9.33 7.10 -24.92
C GLU A 351 9.08 6.29 -26.21
N ASN A 352 9.97 6.42 -27.19
CA ASN A 352 9.86 5.78 -28.51
C ASN A 352 10.18 4.27 -28.45
N HIS A 353 9.28 3.47 -27.86
CA HIS A 353 9.44 2.01 -27.79
C HIS A 353 8.70 1.28 -28.90
N THR A 354 9.21 0.10 -29.25
CA THR A 354 8.53 -0.82 -30.16
C THR A 354 7.26 -1.38 -29.51
N THR A 355 6.15 -1.32 -30.24
CA THR A 355 4.84 -1.81 -29.80
C THR A 355 4.43 -3.11 -30.48
N THR A 356 3.55 -3.87 -29.84
CA THR A 356 2.94 -5.10 -30.33
C THR A 356 1.45 -5.19 -29.95
N GLU A 357 0.73 -6.12 -30.56
CA GLU A 357 -0.65 -6.46 -30.20
C GLU A 357 -0.67 -7.55 -29.12
N LYS A 358 -1.62 -7.46 -28.20
CA LYS A 358 -1.92 -8.51 -27.21
C LYS A 358 -3.42 -8.67 -27.05
N PRO A 359 -3.91 -9.85 -26.63
CA PRO A 359 -5.35 -10.09 -26.48
C PRO A 359 -5.98 -9.40 -25.26
N PHE A 360 -5.21 -8.65 -24.48
CA PHE A 360 -5.68 -8.03 -23.24
C PHE A 360 -6.51 -6.78 -23.52
N ARG A 361 -7.60 -6.62 -22.78
CA ARG A 361 -8.57 -5.51 -22.92
C ARG A 361 -8.92 -4.96 -21.56
N PHE A 362 -9.12 -3.64 -21.46
CA PHE A 362 -9.55 -2.99 -20.22
C PHE A 362 -10.92 -3.50 -19.76
N PHE A 363 -11.84 -3.67 -20.71
CA PHE A 363 -13.21 -4.09 -20.47
C PHE A 363 -13.45 -5.50 -21.06
N PRO A 364 -14.10 -6.41 -20.31
CA PRO A 364 -14.38 -7.77 -20.77
C PRO A 364 -15.54 -7.84 -21.79
N ASP A 365 -16.33 -6.77 -21.88
CA ASP A 365 -17.55 -6.61 -22.68
C ASP A 365 -17.43 -5.42 -23.67
N ASP A 366 -18.56 -4.86 -24.11
CA ASP A 366 -18.60 -3.78 -25.09
C ASP A 366 -17.93 -2.49 -24.59
N HIS A 367 -16.85 -2.10 -25.27
CA HIS A 367 -16.03 -0.95 -24.90
C HIS A 367 -16.77 0.38 -25.11
N SER A 368 -17.67 0.45 -26.10
CA SER A 368 -18.34 1.70 -26.46
C SER A 368 -19.24 2.20 -25.33
N THR A 369 -19.92 1.27 -24.64
CA THR A 369 -20.71 1.56 -23.44
C THR A 369 -19.85 2.11 -22.30
N HIS A 370 -18.68 1.52 -22.04
CA HIS A 370 -17.77 2.00 -20.99
C HIS A 370 -17.16 3.36 -21.31
N ILE A 371 -16.78 3.62 -22.56
CA ILE A 371 -16.28 4.93 -23.00
C ILE A 371 -17.35 6.00 -22.82
N LYS A 372 -18.59 5.72 -23.23
CA LYS A 372 -19.71 6.63 -23.01
C LYS A 372 -19.92 6.88 -21.51
N ASN A 373 -19.85 5.86 -20.67
CA ASN A 373 -19.98 6.02 -19.22
C ASN A 373 -18.87 6.89 -18.62
N MET A 374 -17.61 6.70 -19.02
CA MET A 374 -16.49 7.55 -18.58
C MET A 374 -16.67 9.01 -18.99
N HIS A 375 -17.19 9.25 -20.20
CA HIS A 375 -17.58 10.57 -20.66
C HIS A 375 -18.69 11.19 -19.80
N ASP A 376 -19.80 10.49 -19.65
CA ASP A 376 -20.96 10.96 -18.88
C ASP A 376 -20.58 11.22 -17.42
N THR A 377 -19.75 10.35 -16.82
CA THR A 377 -19.20 10.53 -15.47
C THR A 377 -18.31 11.76 -15.39
N SER A 378 -17.42 12.00 -16.36
CA SER A 378 -16.59 13.21 -16.38
C SER A 378 -17.45 14.47 -16.47
N GLN A 379 -18.49 14.46 -17.30
CA GLN A 379 -19.43 15.58 -17.42
C GLN A 379 -20.19 15.83 -16.10
N LYS A 380 -20.64 14.77 -15.42
CA LYS A 380 -21.30 14.86 -14.12
C LYS A 380 -20.38 15.40 -13.04
N ILE A 381 -19.16 14.87 -12.94
CA ILE A 381 -18.17 15.32 -11.95
C ILE A 381 -17.97 16.83 -12.07
N PHE A 382 -17.83 17.36 -13.30
CA PHE A 382 -17.47 18.76 -13.54
C PHE A 382 -18.62 19.66 -14.00
N ASN A 383 -19.88 19.23 -13.83
CA ASN A 383 -21.08 19.99 -14.22
C ASN A 383 -21.01 20.53 -15.67
N GLY A 384 -20.57 19.71 -16.62
CA GLY A 384 -20.43 20.12 -18.03
C GLY A 384 -19.09 20.78 -18.40
N ALA A 385 -18.36 21.31 -17.42
CA ALA A 385 -17.12 22.08 -17.64
C ALA A 385 -15.87 21.21 -17.38
N VAL A 386 -15.65 20.19 -18.21
CA VAL A 386 -14.54 19.24 -18.05
C VAL A 386 -13.18 19.95 -18.16
N PRO A 387 -12.32 19.92 -17.11
CA PRO A 387 -11.04 20.59 -17.11
C PRO A 387 -10.07 20.00 -18.14
N LYS A 388 -9.33 20.89 -18.82
CA LYS A 388 -8.21 20.47 -19.68
C LYS A 388 -7.06 19.96 -18.83
N PHE A 389 -6.46 18.85 -19.26
CA PHE A 389 -5.27 18.32 -18.63
C PHE A 389 -4.09 19.31 -18.68
N SER A 390 -3.25 19.29 -17.64
CA SER A 390 -2.01 20.07 -17.57
C SER A 390 -0.86 19.21 -17.05
N SER A 391 0.23 19.11 -17.81
CA SER A 391 1.46 18.41 -17.38
C SER A 391 2.28 19.22 -16.39
N LYS A 392 2.00 20.52 -16.22
CA LYS A 392 2.79 21.48 -15.41
C LYS A 392 3.13 20.93 -14.03
N TYR A 393 2.18 20.27 -13.37
CA TYR A 393 2.36 19.75 -12.01
C TYR A 393 3.34 18.58 -11.97
N TYR A 394 3.16 17.62 -12.87
CA TYR A 394 4.09 16.50 -13.05
C TYR A 394 5.50 17.01 -13.42
N ASP A 395 5.59 17.92 -14.38
CA ASP A 395 6.87 18.48 -14.82
C ASP A 395 7.60 19.23 -13.70
N THR A 396 6.87 19.93 -12.84
CA THR A 396 7.41 20.61 -11.66
C THR A 396 7.96 19.62 -10.65
N LEU A 397 7.19 18.57 -10.33
CA LEU A 397 7.62 17.52 -9.41
C LEU A 397 8.88 16.81 -9.94
N GLN A 398 8.89 16.43 -11.21
CA GLN A 398 10.04 15.79 -11.84
C GLN A 398 11.28 16.70 -11.86
N LYS A 399 11.11 18.01 -12.12
CA LYS A 399 12.21 18.99 -12.03
C LYS A 399 12.77 19.11 -10.61
N CYS A 400 11.92 19.07 -9.58
CA CYS A 400 12.37 19.07 -8.20
C CYS A 400 13.15 17.79 -7.88
N ILE A 401 12.59 16.61 -8.18
CA ILE A 401 13.24 15.32 -7.93
C ILE A 401 14.62 15.24 -8.61
N LYS A 402 14.74 15.71 -9.86
CA LYS A 402 16.02 15.74 -10.59
C LYS A 402 17.08 16.68 -10.01
N LYS A 403 16.72 17.60 -9.11
CA LYS A 403 17.71 18.41 -8.36
C LYS A 403 18.28 17.64 -7.16
N ILE A 404 17.51 16.68 -6.65
CA ILE A 404 17.85 15.87 -5.47
C ILE A 404 18.66 14.64 -5.90
N THR A 405 18.46 14.16 -7.13
CA THR A 405 19.23 13.06 -7.76
C THR A 405 20.24 13.65 -8.75
N PRO A 406 21.55 13.33 -8.82
CA PRO A 406 22.54 12.78 -7.90
C PRO A 406 23.71 13.77 -7.70
N VAL A 407 23.69 14.58 -6.64
CA VAL A 407 24.83 15.46 -6.28
C VAL A 407 25.10 15.31 -4.79
N GLN A 408 26.06 14.46 -4.43
CA GLN A 408 26.81 14.40 -3.15
C GLN A 408 26.07 14.26 -1.81
N ASP A 409 24.77 14.51 -1.71
CA ASP A 409 24.09 14.61 -0.43
C ASP A 409 23.30 13.34 -0.09
N LYS A 410 23.44 12.86 1.16
CA LYS A 410 22.76 11.68 1.74
C LYS A 410 21.24 11.92 1.94
N VAL A 411 20.58 12.61 1.02
CA VAL A 411 19.18 13.02 1.11
C VAL A 411 18.30 11.91 0.53
N CYS A 412 17.32 11.46 1.31
CA CYS A 412 16.32 10.49 0.85
C CYS A 412 15.57 11.05 -0.36
N LEU A 413 15.36 10.25 -1.42
CA LEU A 413 14.54 10.66 -2.57
C LEU A 413 13.03 10.58 -2.23
N SER A 414 12.65 11.07 -1.06
CA SER A 414 11.26 11.21 -0.64
C SER A 414 10.61 12.36 -1.40
N THR A 415 9.66 12.07 -2.29
CA THR A 415 9.00 13.13 -3.08
C THR A 415 8.01 13.97 -2.24
N GLY A 416 7.57 13.45 -1.08
CA GLY A 416 6.53 14.05 -0.24
C GLY A 416 6.95 15.36 0.44
N GLY A 417 7.95 15.30 1.33
CA GLY A 417 8.40 16.47 2.10
C GLY A 417 9.33 17.40 1.32
N VAL A 418 10.28 16.84 0.57
CA VAL A 418 11.39 17.62 -0.01
C VAL A 418 10.93 18.56 -1.12
N CYS A 419 9.93 18.17 -1.92
CA CYS A 419 9.43 18.99 -3.02
C CYS A 419 8.22 19.86 -2.67
N LYS A 420 7.83 19.93 -1.38
CA LYS A 420 6.60 20.63 -0.98
C LYS A 420 6.60 22.10 -1.37
N ALA A 421 7.71 22.81 -1.14
CA ALA A 421 7.79 24.24 -1.42
C ALA A 421 7.66 24.57 -2.92
N GLU A 422 8.20 23.74 -3.80
CA GLU A 422 8.03 23.85 -5.25
C GLU A 422 6.61 23.52 -5.68
N MET A 423 6.01 22.49 -5.09
CA MET A 423 4.65 22.07 -5.42
C MET A 423 3.62 23.12 -4.98
N ASP A 424 3.74 23.68 -3.78
CA ASP A 424 2.86 24.73 -3.26
C ASP A 424 2.86 26.01 -4.13
N LYS A 425 3.91 26.25 -4.92
CA LYS A 425 3.99 27.40 -5.83
C LYS A 425 3.22 27.20 -7.13
N VAL A 426 2.95 25.96 -7.53
CA VAL A 426 2.38 25.67 -8.87
C VAL A 426 0.91 25.38 -8.88
N ASN A 427 0.31 25.06 -7.73
CA ASN A 427 -1.12 24.81 -7.56
C ASN A 427 -1.58 25.04 -6.11
N ASP A 428 -2.85 25.34 -5.93
CA ASP A 428 -3.53 25.29 -4.63
C ASP A 428 -3.99 23.84 -4.37
N TRP A 429 -3.17 23.09 -3.66
CA TRP A 429 -3.39 21.67 -3.39
C TRP A 429 -4.43 21.46 -2.29
N VAL A 430 -5.31 20.49 -2.50
CA VAL A 430 -6.13 19.93 -1.42
C VAL A 430 -5.22 18.99 -0.63
N TYR A 431 -5.03 19.29 0.64
CA TYR A 431 -4.27 18.47 1.59
C TYR A 431 -5.22 17.77 2.57
N ASP A 432 -4.85 16.57 2.99
CA ASP A 432 -5.42 15.95 4.16
C ASP A 432 -5.03 16.75 5.42
N LYS A 433 -6.04 17.19 6.15
CA LYS A 433 -5.92 18.00 7.38
C LYS A 433 -6.58 17.33 8.58
N SER A 434 -6.81 16.03 8.48
CA SER A 434 -7.35 15.23 9.57
C SER A 434 -6.45 15.26 10.81
N GLU A 435 -7.01 14.83 11.95
CA GLU A 435 -6.24 14.58 13.15
C GLU A 435 -5.12 13.54 12.89
N PRO A 436 -3.93 13.69 13.52
CA PRO A 436 -2.81 12.79 13.29
C PRO A 436 -3.16 11.33 13.62
N ILE A 437 -3.23 10.49 12.58
CA ILE A 437 -3.35 9.02 12.72
C ILE A 437 -2.00 8.35 12.97
N PHE A 438 -0.92 9.13 12.89
CA PHE A 438 0.43 8.73 13.23
C PHE A 438 0.81 9.34 14.57
N LEU A 439 1.23 8.50 15.51
CA LEU A 439 1.44 8.86 16.90
C LEU A 439 2.93 8.79 17.25
N VAL A 440 3.40 9.78 18.00
CA VAL A 440 4.71 9.75 18.67
C VAL A 440 4.50 9.63 20.17
N ALA A 441 5.49 9.08 20.87
CA ALA A 441 5.42 8.96 22.32
C ALA A 441 5.53 10.34 22.97
N THR A 442 4.64 10.60 23.93
CA THR A 442 4.62 11.82 24.73
C THR A 442 5.06 11.56 26.16
#